data_AF-A0A2V1AQJ1-F1
#
_entry.id   AF-A0A2V1AQJ1-F1
#
_cell.length_a   1.000
_cell.length_b   1.000
_cell.length_c   1.000
_cell.angle_alpha   90.00
_cell.angle_beta   90.00
_cell.angle_gamma   90.00
#
_symmetry.space_group_name_H-M   'P 1'
#
loop_
_entity.id
_entity.type
_entity.pdbx_description
1 polymer ?
#
loop_
_entity_poly.entity_id
_entity_poly.type
_entity_poly.pdbx_seq_one_letter_code
_entity_poly.pdbx_strand_id
1 'polypeptide(L)'
;MAIRAPQNKRLYVAVASAIAVLFLYFILGSTSSDKTVVYVDKSTGQVVSDFKANKNVPVDLPSEPQPEAHQAPQAPNAPSIKDNDKEENAALQQIGSSGQTGKQPGDCVIPGKRAKATFVSLARNEELYDLIKAIRNVEDRFNRKFQYDWVFLNDQPFTQEFKDLTTSIVSGQAKFGLIPEEHWSYPDWIDHEKAAKARADMKAAKIIYGDSESYRHMCRFESGFFWRNPLLDEYDWYWRVEPGIQVHCDLNYDLFRYMEDNDKVYGFTISIHEFEKTIPTLWKHTKDFIDLHPEYLAKDNFMDFISNDKGKTYNLCHFWSNFEVASLKFWRSQAYRDYFDYLDKTGGFFYERWGDAPIHSIAAALFLPKDKIHYFEDVGYNHGVYTQCPLNPQFRFEHRCDCNPQKDFTFRGYSCGKKYYEAMNLEKPKEWVDYQ
;
A
#
# COMPACT_ATOMS: atom_id res chain seq x y z
N MET A 1 -72.52 4.01 -4.30
CA MET A 1 -71.96 4.74 -5.46
C MET A 1 -70.78 5.57 -4.98
N ALA A 2 -69.54 5.12 -5.22
CA ALA A 2 -68.35 5.92 -4.98
C ALA A 2 -67.81 6.41 -6.34
N ILE A 3 -67.79 7.72 -6.52
CA ILE A 3 -67.46 8.40 -7.77
C ILE A 3 -65.95 8.25 -8.01
N ARG A 4 -65.59 7.49 -9.06
CA ARG A 4 -64.21 7.42 -9.57
C ARG A 4 -63.82 8.78 -10.14
N ALA A 5 -62.86 9.44 -9.52
CA ALA A 5 -62.18 10.60 -10.12
C ALA A 5 -61.41 10.14 -11.38
N PRO A 6 -61.41 10.95 -12.46
CA PRO A 6 -60.89 10.51 -13.76
C PRO A 6 -59.37 10.33 -13.70
N GLN A 7 -58.92 9.15 -14.13
CA GLN A 7 -57.51 8.69 -14.19
C GLN A 7 -56.55 9.72 -14.81
N ASN A 8 -57.07 10.59 -15.67
CA ASN A 8 -56.27 11.58 -16.39
C ASN A 8 -55.70 12.68 -15.48
N LYS A 9 -56.37 13.09 -14.39
CA LYS A 9 -55.85 14.15 -13.51
C LYS A 9 -54.57 13.75 -12.77
N ARG A 10 -54.45 12.47 -12.38
CA ARG A 10 -53.22 11.96 -11.71
C ARG A 10 -52.05 11.85 -12.68
N LEU A 11 -52.32 11.51 -13.94
CA LEU A 11 -51.30 11.47 -14.98
C LEU A 11 -50.79 12.88 -15.33
N TYR A 12 -51.69 13.86 -15.45
CA TYR A 12 -51.29 15.26 -15.71
C TYR A 12 -50.48 15.86 -14.56
N VAL A 13 -50.83 15.56 -13.31
CA VAL A 13 -50.04 16.01 -12.15
C VAL A 13 -48.68 15.32 -12.12
N ALA A 14 -48.60 14.02 -12.40
CA ALA A 14 -47.32 13.30 -12.44
C ALA A 14 -46.40 13.80 -13.58
N VAL A 15 -46.95 14.07 -14.77
CA VAL A 15 -46.19 14.61 -15.90
C VAL A 15 -45.76 16.06 -15.65
N ALA A 16 -46.63 16.90 -15.07
CA ALA A 16 -46.27 18.26 -14.69
C ALA A 16 -45.17 18.30 -13.60
N SER A 17 -45.22 17.39 -12.62
CA SER A 17 -44.17 17.25 -11.61
C SER A 17 -42.85 16.74 -12.21
N ALA A 18 -42.89 15.80 -13.16
CA ALA A 18 -41.69 15.31 -13.84
C ALA A 18 -41.03 16.40 -14.71
N ILE A 19 -41.83 17.21 -15.41
CA ILE A 19 -41.33 18.35 -16.20
C ILE A 19 -40.75 19.43 -15.30
N ALA A 20 -41.39 19.73 -14.16
CA ALA A 20 -40.86 20.70 -13.19
C ALA A 20 -39.52 20.24 -12.58
N VAL A 21 -39.37 18.95 -12.27
CA VAL A 21 -38.11 18.38 -11.76
C VAL A 21 -37.02 18.39 -12.84
N LEU A 22 -37.36 18.09 -14.11
CA LEU A 22 -36.44 18.21 -15.25
C LEU A 22 -36.02 19.66 -15.52
N PHE A 23 -36.93 20.62 -15.38
CA PHE A 23 -36.62 22.05 -15.49
C PHE A 23 -35.73 22.54 -14.34
N LEU A 24 -35.98 22.08 -13.11
CA LEU A 24 -35.11 22.34 -11.95
C LEU A 24 -33.72 21.71 -12.15
N TYR A 25 -33.64 20.52 -12.72
CA TYR A 25 -32.37 19.86 -13.04
C TYR A 25 -31.61 20.58 -14.17
N PHE A 26 -32.31 21.16 -15.15
CA PHE A 26 -31.71 22.00 -16.20
C PHE A 26 -31.23 23.36 -15.66
N ILE A 27 -31.98 23.99 -14.74
CA ILE A 27 -31.59 25.26 -14.11
C ILE A 27 -30.42 25.04 -13.13
N LEU A 28 -30.36 23.91 -12.43
CA LEU A 28 -29.24 23.55 -11.54
C LEU A 28 -28.03 22.99 -12.30
N GLY A 29 -28.24 22.37 -13.48
CA GLY A 29 -27.21 21.77 -14.31
C GLY A 29 -26.57 22.69 -15.37
N SER A 30 -27.00 23.94 -15.48
CA SER A 30 -26.49 24.90 -16.48
C SER A 30 -25.67 26.06 -15.91
N THR A 31 -25.22 25.98 -14.66
CA THR A 31 -24.18 26.91 -14.16
C THR A 31 -22.79 26.36 -14.49
N SER A 32 -22.40 26.51 -15.76
CA SER A 32 -20.98 26.59 -16.11
C SER A 32 -20.43 27.85 -15.45
N SER A 33 -19.83 27.71 -14.27
CA SER A 33 -18.98 28.75 -13.72
C SER A 33 -17.75 28.83 -14.63
N ASP A 34 -17.77 29.76 -15.58
CA ASP A 34 -16.54 30.28 -16.16
C ASP A 34 -15.70 30.77 -14.98
N LYS A 35 -14.67 30.01 -14.63
CA LYS A 35 -13.66 30.44 -13.66
C LYS A 35 -12.83 31.52 -14.34
N THR A 36 -13.26 32.76 -14.22
CA THR A 36 -12.45 33.92 -14.62
C THR A 36 -11.22 33.97 -13.74
N VAL A 37 -10.06 33.60 -14.28
CA VAL A 37 -8.77 33.71 -13.58
C VAL A 37 -8.44 35.19 -13.43
N VAL A 38 -8.35 35.67 -12.19
CA VAL A 38 -7.98 37.05 -11.86
C VAL A 38 -6.50 37.07 -11.47
N TYR A 39 -5.71 37.87 -12.18
CA TYR A 39 -4.29 38.05 -11.87
C TYR A 39 -4.12 39.23 -10.92
N VAL A 40 -3.33 39.05 -9.87
CA VAL A 40 -3.05 40.07 -8.86
C VAL A 40 -1.56 40.33 -8.83
N ASP A 41 -1.17 41.60 -8.89
CA ASP A 41 0.25 41.99 -8.77
C ASP A 41 0.76 41.67 -7.35
N LYS A 42 1.85 40.90 -7.27
CA LYS A 42 2.36 40.37 -5.99
C LYS A 42 2.95 41.45 -5.08
N SER A 43 3.35 42.60 -5.62
CA SER A 43 3.97 43.68 -4.86
C SER A 43 2.97 44.71 -4.34
N THR A 44 1.86 44.91 -5.08
CA THR A 44 0.87 45.96 -4.77
C THR A 44 -0.50 45.41 -4.37
N GLY A 45 -0.79 44.13 -4.62
CA GLY A 45 -2.07 43.48 -4.29
C GLY A 45 -3.25 43.91 -5.17
N GLN A 46 -3.02 44.66 -6.26
CA GLN A 46 -4.08 45.12 -7.16
C GLN A 46 -4.35 44.12 -8.29
N VAL A 47 -5.62 44.06 -8.72
CA VAL A 47 -6.08 43.21 -9.83
C VAL A 47 -5.59 43.79 -11.16
N VAL A 48 -4.92 42.96 -11.95
CA VAL A 48 -4.40 43.28 -13.28
C VAL A 48 -5.46 42.92 -14.32
N SER A 49 -6.15 43.92 -14.86
CA SER A 49 -7.27 43.72 -15.80
C SER A 49 -6.86 43.25 -17.20
N ASP A 50 -5.58 43.43 -17.57
CA ASP A 50 -5.15 43.39 -18.98
C ASP A 50 -4.00 42.38 -19.26
N PHE A 51 -3.90 41.31 -18.46
CA PHE A 51 -2.81 40.33 -18.58
C PHE A 51 -2.91 39.54 -19.90
N LYS A 52 -2.00 39.80 -20.85
CA LYS A 52 -1.82 39.00 -22.08
C LYS A 52 -0.61 38.07 -21.90
N ALA A 53 -0.87 36.76 -21.80
CA ALA A 53 0.19 35.75 -21.76
C ALA A 53 0.92 35.70 -23.12
N ASN A 54 2.10 36.32 -23.20
CA ASN A 54 2.88 36.32 -24.43
C ASN A 54 3.70 35.02 -24.52
N LYS A 55 3.36 34.14 -25.47
CA LYS A 55 3.95 32.79 -25.61
C LYS A 55 5.31 32.73 -26.31
N ASN A 56 5.91 33.85 -26.69
CA ASN A 56 7.24 33.88 -27.30
C ASN A 56 7.98 35.16 -26.92
N VAL A 57 8.85 35.10 -25.91
CA VAL A 57 9.93 36.08 -25.71
C VAL A 57 11.18 35.29 -25.31
N PRO A 58 12.28 35.35 -26.07
CA PRO A 58 13.57 34.86 -25.61
C PRO A 58 14.06 35.80 -24.51
N VAL A 59 14.29 35.26 -23.31
CA VAL A 59 14.88 36.04 -22.22
C VAL A 59 16.40 35.86 -22.30
N ASP A 60 17.07 36.84 -22.92
CA ASP A 60 18.48 37.10 -22.66
C ASP A 60 18.59 37.68 -21.25
N LEU A 61 19.25 36.96 -20.35
CA LEU A 61 19.60 37.46 -19.01
C LEU A 61 21.01 38.09 -19.08
N PRO A 62 21.18 39.36 -18.68
CA PRO A 62 22.51 39.94 -18.47
C PRO A 62 23.16 39.29 -17.24
N SER A 63 24.45 38.97 -17.36
CA SER A 63 25.29 38.51 -16.26
C SER A 63 25.56 39.64 -15.26
N GLU A 64 25.07 39.52 -14.03
CA GLU A 64 25.50 40.36 -12.90
C GLU A 64 26.68 39.73 -12.13
N PRO A 65 27.54 40.55 -11.49
CA PRO A 65 28.81 40.11 -10.91
C PRO A 65 28.64 39.42 -9.54
N GLN A 66 29.52 38.45 -9.27
CA GLN A 66 29.60 37.72 -8.00
C GLN A 66 29.91 38.66 -6.81
N PRO A 67 29.21 38.52 -5.66
CA PRO A 67 29.64 39.12 -4.40
C PRO A 67 30.71 38.27 -3.71
N GLU A 68 31.70 38.94 -3.13
CA GLU A 68 32.81 38.39 -2.36
C GLU A 68 32.36 37.61 -1.11
N ALA A 69 33.16 36.60 -0.75
CA ALA A 69 32.89 35.69 0.36
C ALA A 69 32.96 36.39 1.74
N HIS A 70 31.89 36.29 2.51
CA HIS A 70 31.91 36.53 3.95
C HIS A 70 31.80 35.21 4.71
N GLN A 71 32.78 34.96 5.58
CA GLN A 71 32.86 33.81 6.47
C GLN A 71 31.73 33.85 7.50
N ALA A 72 30.95 32.78 7.60
CA ALA A 72 29.95 32.60 8.65
C ALA A 72 30.60 32.16 9.99
N PRO A 73 30.05 32.55 11.15
CA PRO A 73 30.59 32.16 12.46
C PRO A 73 30.32 30.68 12.77
N GLN A 74 31.30 30.01 13.36
CA GLN A 74 31.18 28.65 13.88
C GLN A 74 30.27 28.63 15.14
N ALA A 75 29.26 27.74 15.14
CA ALA A 75 28.48 27.39 16.33
C ALA A 75 28.87 25.98 16.84
N PRO A 76 28.88 25.74 18.16
CA PRO A 76 29.56 24.59 18.76
C PRO A 76 28.69 23.33 18.88
N ASN A 77 29.32 22.18 18.59
CA ASN A 77 29.03 20.80 19.00
C ASN A 77 27.56 20.42 19.32
N ALA A 78 26.84 19.96 18.29
CA ALA A 78 25.66 19.10 18.46
C ALA A 78 26.08 17.62 18.64
N PRO A 79 25.43 16.84 19.53
CA PRO A 79 25.72 15.40 19.66
C PRO A 79 25.21 14.63 18.44
N SER A 80 26.02 13.69 17.92
CA SER A 80 25.72 12.88 16.73
C SER A 80 24.65 11.82 17.01
N ILE A 81 23.61 11.77 16.16
CA ILE A 81 22.63 10.68 16.10
C ILE A 81 23.30 9.51 15.37
N LYS A 82 23.51 8.39 16.06
CA LYS A 82 24.48 7.36 15.67
C LYS A 82 23.99 6.23 14.74
N ASP A 83 22.81 6.33 14.14
CA ASP A 83 22.31 5.27 13.25
C ASP A 83 22.12 5.68 11.78
N ASN A 84 22.18 6.99 11.44
CA ASN A 84 22.10 7.45 10.05
C ASN A 84 23.37 7.15 9.24
N ASP A 85 24.54 7.09 9.90
CA ASP A 85 25.82 6.94 9.21
C ASP A 85 25.90 5.62 8.42
N LYS A 86 25.21 4.54 8.86
CA LYS A 86 25.26 3.26 8.13
C LYS A 86 24.42 3.28 6.87
N GLU A 87 23.24 3.90 6.92
CA GLU A 87 22.34 4.04 5.78
C GLU A 87 22.89 5.07 4.79
N GLU A 88 23.46 6.18 5.29
CA GLU A 88 24.15 7.18 4.49
C GLU A 88 25.44 6.62 3.86
N ASN A 89 26.24 5.85 4.60
CA ASN A 89 27.44 5.21 4.02
C ASN A 89 27.09 4.09 3.03
N ALA A 90 25.99 3.36 3.23
CA ALA A 90 25.50 2.40 2.24
C ALA A 90 25.02 3.11 0.97
N ALA A 91 24.34 4.24 1.09
CA ALA A 91 23.94 5.09 -0.04
C ALA A 91 25.17 5.67 -0.76
N LEU A 92 26.16 6.19 -0.03
CA LEU A 92 27.39 6.77 -0.59
C LEU A 92 28.29 5.72 -1.26
N GLN A 93 28.35 4.49 -0.75
CA GLN A 93 29.08 3.39 -1.39
C GLN A 93 28.45 2.96 -2.73
N GLN A 94 27.14 3.13 -2.91
CA GLN A 94 26.47 2.87 -4.20
C GLN A 94 26.64 4.00 -5.21
N ILE A 95 26.80 5.25 -4.76
CA ILE A 95 27.02 6.43 -5.61
C ILE A 95 28.45 6.47 -6.18
N GLY A 96 29.40 5.75 -5.58
CA GLY A 96 30.82 5.72 -5.99
C GLY A 96 31.14 4.97 -7.29
N SER A 97 30.18 4.30 -7.92
CA SER A 97 30.40 3.64 -9.21
C SER A 97 30.14 4.63 -10.35
N SER A 98 31.19 5.02 -11.05
CA SER A 98 31.17 5.75 -12.31
C SER A 98 30.46 4.93 -13.42
N GLY A 99 29.13 4.84 -13.34
CA GLY A 99 28.25 4.17 -14.28
C GLY A 99 27.50 5.17 -15.14
N GLN A 100 27.36 4.85 -16.42
CA GLN A 100 26.80 5.70 -17.47
C GLN A 100 25.49 6.40 -17.07
N THR A 101 25.50 7.73 -17.08
CA THR A 101 24.30 8.56 -17.04
C THR A 101 23.40 8.17 -18.22
N GLY A 102 22.13 7.84 -17.94
CA GLY A 102 21.15 7.51 -18.97
C GLY A 102 21.05 8.59 -20.04
N LYS A 103 20.74 8.18 -21.27
CA LYS A 103 20.72 9.07 -22.45
C LYS A 103 19.52 10.03 -22.47
N GLN A 104 18.65 10.01 -21.46
CA GLN A 104 17.44 10.83 -21.34
C GLN A 104 17.35 11.47 -19.93
N PRO A 105 16.79 12.68 -19.79
CA PRO A 105 16.50 13.27 -18.48
C PRO A 105 15.58 12.34 -17.67
N GLY A 106 16.01 11.92 -16.48
CA GLY A 106 15.25 11.04 -15.57
C GLY A 106 15.72 9.58 -15.52
N ASP A 107 16.70 9.18 -16.33
CA ASP A 107 17.29 7.83 -16.29
C ASP A 107 18.57 7.81 -15.44
N CYS A 108 18.39 7.98 -14.12
CA CYS A 108 19.47 7.80 -13.14
C CYS A 108 19.40 6.38 -12.57
N VAL A 109 19.82 5.39 -13.37
CA VAL A 109 19.99 4.01 -12.88
C VAL A 109 21.09 4.01 -11.83
N ILE A 110 20.80 3.53 -10.62
CA ILE A 110 21.76 3.44 -9.52
C ILE A 110 22.53 2.12 -9.68
N PRO A 111 23.81 2.12 -10.09
CA PRO A 111 24.56 0.89 -10.30
C PRO A 111 24.68 0.08 -9.00
N GLY A 112 24.71 -1.25 -9.11
CA GLY A 112 24.88 -2.12 -7.94
C GLY A 112 24.40 -3.54 -8.20
N LYS A 113 24.78 -4.46 -7.32
CA LYS A 113 24.27 -5.83 -7.34
C LYS A 113 22.78 -5.80 -6.95
N ARG A 114 21.90 -6.45 -7.70
CA ARG A 114 20.46 -6.53 -7.39
C ARG A 114 20.10 -7.79 -6.63
N ALA A 115 19.14 -7.71 -5.71
CA ALA A 115 18.56 -8.90 -5.09
C ALA A 115 17.79 -9.70 -6.16
N LYS A 116 17.51 -10.98 -5.92
CA LYS A 116 16.54 -11.70 -6.74
C LYS A 116 15.15 -11.30 -6.29
N ALA A 117 14.61 -10.22 -6.85
CA ALA A 117 13.38 -9.60 -6.38
C ALA A 117 12.49 -9.15 -7.54
N THR A 118 11.20 -8.99 -7.25
CA THR A 118 10.19 -8.53 -8.20
C THR A 118 9.08 -7.77 -7.49
N PHE A 119 8.36 -6.94 -8.21
CA PHE A 119 7.04 -6.48 -7.77
C PHE A 119 5.99 -7.56 -8.08
N VAL A 120 4.96 -7.66 -7.24
CA VAL A 120 3.83 -8.56 -7.48
C VAL A 120 2.53 -7.77 -7.37
N SER A 121 1.69 -7.89 -8.39
CA SER A 121 0.34 -7.32 -8.40
C SER A 121 -0.67 -8.38 -8.80
N LEU A 122 -1.61 -8.66 -7.90
CA LEU A 122 -2.87 -9.31 -8.24
C LEU A 122 -3.85 -8.24 -8.72
N ALA A 123 -4.31 -8.32 -9.96
CA ALA A 123 -5.20 -7.30 -10.49
C ALA A 123 -6.13 -7.84 -11.58
N ARG A 124 -7.35 -7.33 -11.64
CA ARG A 124 -8.29 -7.62 -12.73
C ARG A 124 -8.05 -6.69 -13.91
N ASN A 125 -8.48 -7.11 -15.09
CA ASN A 125 -8.41 -6.30 -16.30
C ASN A 125 -9.12 -4.93 -16.14
N GLU A 126 -10.22 -4.88 -15.39
CA GLU A 126 -10.99 -3.65 -15.14
C GLU A 126 -10.29 -2.64 -14.23
N GLU A 127 -9.24 -3.05 -13.50
CA GLU A 127 -8.48 -2.20 -12.58
C GLU A 127 -7.23 -1.58 -13.25
N LEU A 128 -7.01 -1.85 -14.54
CA LEU A 128 -5.82 -1.45 -15.30
C LEU A 128 -5.44 0.02 -15.09
N TYR A 129 -6.40 0.94 -15.21
CA TYR A 129 -6.11 2.38 -15.14
C TYR A 129 -5.80 2.89 -13.74
N ASP A 130 -6.27 2.21 -12.69
CA ASP A 130 -5.89 2.53 -11.32
C ASP A 130 -4.55 1.89 -10.95
N LEU A 131 -4.27 0.69 -11.47
CA LEU A 131 -2.97 0.03 -11.33
C LEU A 131 -1.87 0.81 -12.06
N ILE A 132 -2.13 1.37 -13.24
CA ILE A 132 -1.13 2.17 -13.97
C ILE A 132 -0.68 3.38 -13.16
N LYS A 133 -1.59 4.04 -12.44
CA LYS A 133 -1.22 5.18 -11.57
C LYS A 133 -0.28 4.72 -10.46
N ALA A 134 -0.56 3.56 -9.87
CA ALA A 134 0.31 2.93 -8.88
C ALA A 134 1.69 2.57 -9.46
N ILE A 135 1.74 1.88 -10.61
CA ILE A 135 3.00 1.52 -11.28
C ILE A 135 3.84 2.77 -11.58
N ARG A 136 3.26 3.80 -12.18
CA ARG A 136 3.98 5.04 -12.48
C ARG A 136 4.55 5.68 -11.23
N ASN A 137 3.76 5.70 -10.16
CA ASN A 137 4.20 6.28 -8.91
C ASN A 137 5.36 5.48 -8.27
N VAL A 138 5.30 4.14 -8.30
CA VAL A 138 6.42 3.27 -7.86
C VAL A 138 7.66 3.46 -8.75
N GLU A 139 7.48 3.54 -10.07
CA GLU A 139 8.55 3.83 -11.03
C GLU A 139 9.22 5.17 -10.76
N ASP A 140 8.43 6.24 -10.56
CA ASP A 140 8.91 7.60 -10.32
C ASP A 140 9.66 7.71 -8.99
N ARG A 141 9.15 7.07 -7.92
CA ARG A 141 9.73 7.17 -6.58
C ARG A 141 10.87 6.19 -6.33
N PHE A 142 10.89 5.04 -7.01
CA PHE A 142 11.83 3.95 -6.75
C PHE A 142 12.33 3.27 -8.04
N ASN A 143 11.45 2.61 -8.81
CA ASN A 143 11.89 1.50 -9.66
C ASN A 143 12.69 1.93 -10.90
N ARG A 144 12.52 3.15 -11.45
CA ARG A 144 13.36 3.62 -12.57
C ARG A 144 14.84 3.63 -12.25
N LYS A 145 15.20 3.70 -10.95
CA LYS A 145 16.58 3.67 -10.47
C LYS A 145 17.14 2.25 -10.38
N PHE A 146 16.29 1.26 -10.12
CA PHE A 146 16.71 -0.11 -9.77
C PHE A 146 16.35 -1.16 -10.81
N GLN A 147 15.29 -0.95 -11.58
CA GLN A 147 14.82 -1.73 -12.71
C GLN A 147 14.49 -3.19 -12.35
N TYR A 148 13.82 -3.40 -11.22
CA TYR A 148 13.27 -4.71 -10.86
C TYR A 148 12.08 -5.08 -11.75
N ASP A 149 11.91 -6.38 -11.96
CA ASP A 149 10.81 -6.96 -12.73
C ASP A 149 9.47 -6.77 -12.05
N TRP A 150 8.38 -7.00 -12.80
CA TRP A 150 7.02 -6.96 -12.29
C TRP A 150 6.23 -8.19 -12.73
N VAL A 151 5.71 -8.94 -11.76
CA VAL A 151 4.81 -10.09 -11.99
C VAL A 151 3.37 -9.66 -11.76
N PHE A 152 2.54 -9.81 -12.78
CA PHE A 152 1.10 -9.59 -12.74
C PHE A 152 0.37 -10.93 -12.71
N LEU A 153 -0.54 -11.09 -11.75
CA LEU A 153 -1.36 -12.30 -11.57
C LEU A 153 -2.85 -11.94 -11.66
N ASN A 154 -3.66 -12.83 -12.22
CA ASN A 154 -5.10 -12.63 -12.38
C ASN A 154 -5.81 -13.98 -12.46
N ASP A 155 -7.04 -14.06 -11.94
CA ASP A 155 -7.90 -15.24 -12.04
C ASP A 155 -8.52 -15.40 -13.43
N GLN A 156 -8.42 -14.36 -14.27
CA GLN A 156 -8.81 -14.38 -15.68
C GLN A 156 -7.60 -14.09 -16.58
N PRO A 157 -7.62 -14.51 -17.86
CA PRO A 157 -6.59 -14.12 -18.82
C PRO A 157 -6.50 -12.59 -18.94
N PHE A 158 -5.28 -12.04 -18.86
CA PHE A 158 -5.06 -10.62 -19.12
C PHE A 158 -5.36 -10.27 -20.58
N THR A 159 -6.02 -9.14 -20.79
CA THR A 159 -6.24 -8.58 -22.13
C THR A 159 -4.92 -8.12 -22.76
N GLN A 160 -4.88 -8.00 -24.07
CA GLN A 160 -3.70 -7.49 -24.76
C GLN A 160 -3.40 -6.04 -24.37
N GLU A 161 -4.43 -5.20 -24.19
CA GLU A 161 -4.30 -3.82 -23.70
C GLU A 161 -3.60 -3.77 -22.34
N PHE A 162 -3.98 -4.65 -21.41
CA PHE A 162 -3.35 -4.73 -20.09
C PHE A 162 -1.85 -5.01 -20.23
N LYS A 163 -1.50 -6.02 -21.04
CA LYS A 163 -0.11 -6.44 -21.25
C LYS A 163 0.71 -5.35 -21.92
N ASP A 164 0.20 -4.76 -22.99
CA ASP A 164 0.91 -3.72 -23.75
C ASP A 164 1.17 -2.48 -22.90
N LEU A 165 0.17 -2.02 -22.16
CA LEU A 165 0.27 -0.78 -21.40
C LEU A 165 1.16 -0.93 -20.17
N THR A 166 1.02 -2.02 -19.40
CA THR A 166 1.92 -2.31 -18.26
C THR A 166 3.35 -2.53 -18.72
N THR A 167 3.59 -3.29 -19.80
CA THR A 167 4.92 -3.48 -20.38
C THR A 167 5.57 -2.17 -20.83
N SER A 168 4.78 -1.21 -21.31
CA SER A 168 5.30 0.10 -21.76
C SER A 168 5.73 1.04 -20.62
N ILE A 169 5.33 0.75 -19.37
CA ILE A 169 5.54 1.63 -18.22
C ILE A 169 6.56 1.06 -17.24
N VAL A 170 6.55 -0.26 -17.02
CA VAL A 170 7.51 -0.94 -16.14
C VAL A 170 8.92 -0.82 -16.73
N SER A 171 9.90 -0.43 -15.91
CA SER A 171 11.29 -0.29 -16.36
C SER A 171 12.08 -1.60 -16.38
N GLY A 172 11.67 -2.60 -15.59
CA GLY A 172 12.13 -3.99 -15.64
C GLY A 172 11.32 -4.87 -16.60
N GLN A 173 11.36 -6.20 -16.42
CA GLN A 173 10.54 -7.11 -17.23
C GLN A 173 9.14 -7.30 -16.65
N ALA A 174 8.10 -7.06 -17.45
CA ALA A 174 6.72 -7.43 -17.12
C ALA A 174 6.45 -8.91 -17.43
N LYS A 175 5.92 -9.66 -16.45
CA LYS A 175 5.58 -11.09 -16.54
C LYS A 175 4.11 -11.26 -16.17
N PHE A 176 3.37 -12.12 -16.89
CA PHE A 176 1.92 -12.25 -16.74
C PHE A 176 1.53 -13.71 -16.47
N GLY A 177 0.86 -13.96 -15.35
CA GLY A 177 0.41 -15.29 -14.94
C GLY A 177 -1.10 -15.38 -14.79
N LEU A 178 -1.69 -16.44 -15.35
CA LEU A 178 -3.04 -16.87 -15.02
C LEU A 178 -2.99 -17.72 -13.75
N ILE A 179 -3.86 -17.44 -12.80
CA ILE A 179 -3.96 -18.22 -11.57
C ILE A 179 -4.62 -19.57 -11.89
N PRO A 180 -4.01 -20.71 -11.49
CA PRO A 180 -4.64 -22.02 -11.63
C PRO A 180 -5.98 -22.09 -10.89
N GLU A 181 -6.96 -22.79 -11.47
CA GLU A 181 -8.31 -22.89 -10.92
C GLU A 181 -8.31 -23.44 -9.48
N GLU A 182 -7.43 -24.40 -9.17
CA GLU A 182 -7.27 -24.99 -7.84
C GLU A 182 -6.83 -23.98 -6.76
N HIS A 183 -6.20 -22.87 -7.16
CA HIS A 183 -5.79 -21.79 -6.26
C HIS A 183 -6.85 -20.70 -6.12
N TRP A 184 -7.87 -20.68 -6.98
CA TRP A 184 -8.95 -19.69 -7.01
C TRP A 184 -10.36 -20.31 -7.07
N SER A 185 -10.53 -21.46 -6.41
CA SER A 185 -11.82 -22.17 -6.30
C SER A 185 -12.09 -22.60 -4.86
N TYR A 186 -13.28 -23.14 -4.61
CA TYR A 186 -13.55 -23.80 -3.33
C TYR A 186 -12.84 -25.14 -3.28
N PRO A 187 -12.08 -25.43 -2.21
CA PRO A 187 -11.60 -26.79 -1.99
C PRO A 187 -12.73 -27.73 -1.55
N ASP A 188 -12.56 -29.03 -1.80
CA ASP A 188 -13.60 -30.07 -1.64
C ASP A 188 -14.18 -30.19 -0.22
N TRP A 189 -13.47 -29.71 0.81
CA TRP A 189 -13.93 -29.73 2.20
C TRP A 189 -14.80 -28.53 2.57
N ILE A 190 -15.07 -27.61 1.63
CA ILE A 190 -15.94 -26.46 1.88
C ILE A 190 -17.38 -26.79 1.51
N ASP A 191 -18.26 -26.64 2.48
CA ASP A 191 -19.70 -26.65 2.29
C ASP A 191 -20.14 -25.32 1.65
N HIS A 192 -20.54 -25.39 0.38
CA HIS A 192 -20.94 -24.23 -0.41
C HIS A 192 -22.20 -23.54 0.14
N GLU A 193 -23.15 -24.30 0.70
CA GLU A 193 -24.38 -23.73 1.27
C GLU A 193 -24.06 -22.96 2.56
N LYS A 194 -23.19 -23.53 3.40
CA LYS A 194 -22.70 -22.86 4.60
C LYS A 194 -21.92 -21.58 4.26
N ALA A 195 -21.05 -21.62 3.26
CA ALA A 195 -20.31 -20.45 2.79
C ALA A 195 -21.25 -19.36 2.22
N ALA A 196 -22.25 -19.75 1.41
CA ALA A 196 -23.26 -18.83 0.89
C ALA A 196 -24.09 -18.19 2.01
N LYS A 197 -24.47 -18.97 3.02
CA LYS A 197 -25.16 -18.46 4.22
C LYS A 197 -24.29 -17.47 4.99
N ALA A 198 -23.01 -17.77 5.21
CA ALA A 198 -22.09 -16.85 5.89
C ALA A 198 -21.99 -15.51 5.14
N ARG A 199 -21.90 -15.54 3.80
CA ARG A 199 -21.94 -14.33 2.97
C ARG A 199 -23.23 -13.52 3.16
N ALA A 200 -24.38 -14.19 3.14
CA ALA A 200 -25.67 -13.53 3.35
C ALA A 200 -25.79 -12.90 4.76
N ASP A 201 -25.33 -13.60 5.80
CA ASP A 201 -25.36 -13.10 7.18
C ASP A 201 -24.43 -11.88 7.36
N MET A 202 -23.21 -11.93 6.78
CA MET A 202 -22.27 -10.80 6.81
C MET A 202 -22.76 -9.59 6.00
N LYS A 203 -23.48 -9.82 4.89
CA LYS A 203 -24.17 -8.76 4.14
C LYS A 203 -25.19 -8.03 5.01
N ALA A 204 -26.03 -8.79 5.71
CA ALA A 204 -27.06 -8.25 6.59
C ALA A 204 -26.42 -7.45 7.74
N ALA A 205 -25.26 -7.89 8.23
CA ALA A 205 -24.47 -7.18 9.24
C ALA A 205 -23.68 -5.97 8.70
N LYS A 206 -23.75 -5.66 7.40
CA LYS A 206 -23.05 -4.56 6.72
C LYS A 206 -21.52 -4.61 6.90
N ILE A 207 -20.95 -5.80 6.95
CA ILE A 207 -19.50 -5.99 6.96
C ILE A 207 -18.98 -5.70 5.55
N ILE A 208 -17.94 -4.87 5.43
CA ILE A 208 -17.31 -4.56 4.14
C ILE A 208 -16.88 -5.86 3.43
N TYR A 209 -17.18 -6.00 2.14
CA TYR A 209 -16.97 -7.24 1.38
C TYR A 209 -17.64 -8.50 1.98
N GLY A 210 -18.59 -8.34 2.91
CA GLY A 210 -19.22 -9.43 3.64
C GLY A 210 -19.90 -10.44 2.71
N ASP A 211 -20.52 -9.99 1.62
CA ASP A 211 -21.14 -10.82 0.59
C ASP A 211 -20.24 -11.16 -0.60
N SER A 212 -19.00 -10.66 -0.63
CA SER A 212 -18.11 -10.89 -1.76
C SER A 212 -17.45 -12.26 -1.69
N GLU A 213 -17.71 -13.06 -2.72
CA GLU A 213 -17.12 -14.39 -2.92
C GLU A 213 -15.70 -14.29 -3.48
N SER A 214 -15.51 -13.47 -4.52
CA SER A 214 -14.18 -13.22 -5.09
C SER A 214 -13.19 -12.63 -4.09
N TYR A 215 -13.64 -11.78 -3.16
CA TYR A 215 -12.78 -11.25 -2.10
C TYR A 215 -12.24 -12.34 -1.17
N ARG A 216 -13.01 -13.40 -0.91
CA ARG A 216 -12.56 -14.53 -0.09
C ARG A 216 -11.55 -15.40 -0.83
N HIS A 217 -11.77 -15.62 -2.13
CA HIS A 217 -10.77 -16.28 -2.97
C HIS A 217 -9.47 -15.47 -3.03
N MET A 218 -9.55 -14.14 -3.15
CA MET A 218 -8.40 -13.25 -3.08
C MET A 218 -7.65 -13.39 -1.74
N CYS A 219 -8.34 -13.28 -0.60
CA CYS A 219 -7.68 -13.42 0.70
C CYS A 219 -7.02 -14.79 0.88
N ARG A 220 -7.67 -15.88 0.43
CA ARG A 220 -7.08 -17.22 0.44
C ARG A 220 -5.87 -17.31 -0.49
N PHE A 221 -5.95 -16.74 -1.70
CA PHE A 221 -4.88 -16.71 -2.69
C PHE A 221 -3.64 -15.99 -2.19
N GLU A 222 -3.82 -14.79 -1.63
CA GLU A 222 -2.75 -14.00 -1.03
C GLU A 222 -2.16 -14.72 0.20
N SER A 223 -2.98 -15.41 1.00
CA SER A 223 -2.47 -16.20 2.13
C SER A 223 -1.62 -17.40 1.67
N GLY A 224 -2.08 -18.15 0.67
CA GLY A 224 -1.59 -19.51 0.43
C GLY A 224 -0.85 -19.77 -0.85
N PHE A 225 -1.04 -18.95 -1.89
CA PHE A 225 -0.80 -19.40 -3.26
C PHE A 225 0.01 -18.45 -4.13
N PHE A 226 -0.05 -17.12 -3.95
CA PHE A 226 0.70 -16.21 -4.83
C PHE A 226 2.20 -16.57 -4.86
N TRP A 227 2.79 -16.83 -3.68
CA TRP A 227 4.20 -17.19 -3.47
C TRP A 227 4.58 -18.59 -3.99
N ARG A 228 3.58 -19.39 -4.40
CA ARG A 228 3.72 -20.70 -5.07
C ARG A 228 3.64 -20.59 -6.60
N ASN A 229 3.34 -19.41 -7.15
CA ASN A 229 3.23 -19.24 -8.60
C ASN A 229 4.60 -19.48 -9.27
N PRO A 230 4.70 -20.27 -10.35
CA PRO A 230 5.98 -20.56 -11.01
C PRO A 230 6.74 -19.32 -11.51
N LEU A 231 6.04 -18.21 -11.81
CA LEU A 231 6.68 -16.94 -12.16
C LEU A 231 7.50 -16.35 -11.01
N LEU A 232 7.29 -16.82 -9.77
CA LEU A 232 8.03 -16.38 -8.59
C LEU A 232 9.18 -17.30 -8.20
N ASP A 233 9.38 -18.44 -8.86
CA ASP A 233 10.39 -19.44 -8.48
C ASP A 233 11.83 -18.92 -8.61
N GLU A 234 12.06 -17.97 -9.51
CA GLU A 234 13.38 -17.35 -9.70
C GLU A 234 13.72 -16.24 -8.70
N TYR A 235 12.75 -15.80 -7.88
CA TYR A 235 12.91 -14.72 -6.92
C TYR A 235 12.98 -15.21 -5.46
N ASP A 236 13.74 -14.47 -4.66
CA ASP A 236 13.86 -14.61 -3.21
C ASP A 236 12.99 -13.60 -2.45
N TRP A 237 12.64 -12.48 -3.09
CA TRP A 237 11.91 -11.35 -2.50
C TRP A 237 10.77 -10.87 -3.39
N TYR A 238 9.75 -10.28 -2.78
CA TYR A 238 8.69 -9.58 -3.51
C TYR A 238 8.34 -8.26 -2.83
N TRP A 239 7.87 -7.29 -3.61
CA TRP A 239 7.13 -6.13 -3.13
C TRP A 239 5.70 -6.19 -3.69
N ARG A 240 4.70 -6.38 -2.82
CA ARG A 240 3.28 -6.31 -3.21
C ARG A 240 2.85 -4.88 -3.53
N VAL A 241 2.23 -4.69 -4.69
CA VAL A 241 1.69 -3.40 -5.16
C VAL A 241 0.26 -3.58 -5.64
N GLU A 242 -0.67 -2.89 -5.00
CA GLU A 242 -2.10 -2.90 -5.32
C GLU A 242 -2.50 -1.71 -6.22
N PRO A 243 -3.60 -1.81 -6.97
CA PRO A 243 -4.23 -0.63 -7.58
C PRO A 243 -4.58 0.45 -6.53
N GLY A 244 -4.39 1.73 -6.89
CA GLY A 244 -4.80 2.85 -6.04
C GLY A 244 -3.84 3.22 -4.90
N ILE A 245 -2.64 2.63 -4.84
CA ILE A 245 -1.59 3.05 -3.89
C ILE A 245 -0.88 4.33 -4.32
N GLN A 246 -0.22 4.99 -3.36
CA GLN A 246 0.75 6.04 -3.60
C GLN A 246 1.98 5.85 -2.70
N VAL A 247 3.16 5.97 -3.28
CA VAL A 247 4.45 6.21 -2.66
C VAL A 247 4.72 7.71 -2.76
N HIS A 248 4.95 8.33 -1.61
CA HIS A 248 4.99 9.78 -1.46
C HIS A 248 6.40 10.35 -1.49
N CYS A 249 7.40 9.55 -1.10
CA CYS A 249 8.79 9.94 -0.94
C CYS A 249 9.68 9.27 -1.99
N ASP A 250 10.77 9.91 -2.37
CA ASP A 250 11.77 9.29 -3.21
C ASP A 250 12.64 8.33 -2.42
N LEU A 251 12.75 7.11 -2.92
CA LEU A 251 13.52 6.05 -2.31
C LEU A 251 14.84 5.91 -3.09
N ASN A 252 15.91 6.46 -2.54
CA ASN A 252 17.22 6.53 -3.20
C ASN A 252 18.16 5.37 -2.82
N TYR A 253 17.62 4.36 -2.16
CA TYR A 253 18.30 3.10 -1.84
C TYR A 253 17.41 1.92 -2.24
N ASP A 254 18.05 0.76 -2.43
CA ASP A 254 17.38 -0.46 -2.87
C ASP A 254 16.75 -1.18 -1.66
N LEU A 255 15.41 -1.15 -1.56
CA LEU A 255 14.65 -1.76 -0.45
C LEU A 255 14.92 -3.27 -0.31
N PHE A 256 15.03 -3.99 -1.44
CA PHE A 256 15.27 -5.43 -1.39
C PHE A 256 16.68 -5.74 -0.90
N ARG A 257 17.66 -4.94 -1.33
CA ARG A 257 19.02 -5.04 -0.80
C ARG A 257 19.09 -4.68 0.68
N TYR A 258 18.39 -3.63 1.12
CA TYR A 258 18.32 -3.30 2.53
C TYR A 258 17.81 -4.48 3.36
N MET A 259 16.73 -5.12 2.91
CA MET A 259 16.17 -6.28 3.61
C MET A 259 17.14 -7.47 3.64
N GLU A 260 17.84 -7.75 2.53
CA GLU A 260 18.83 -8.83 2.44
C GLU A 260 20.09 -8.55 3.30
N ASP A 261 20.64 -7.35 3.19
CA ASP A 261 21.92 -6.97 3.82
C ASP A 261 21.76 -6.74 5.34
N ASN A 262 20.55 -6.41 5.81
CA ASN A 262 20.23 -6.24 7.23
C ASN A 262 19.49 -7.44 7.85
N ASP A 263 19.50 -8.58 7.16
CA ASP A 263 18.97 -9.87 7.66
C ASP A 263 17.53 -9.74 8.17
N LYS A 264 16.71 -9.00 7.41
CA LYS A 264 15.26 -8.85 7.61
C LYS A 264 14.51 -9.91 6.83
N VAL A 265 13.22 -10.06 7.10
CA VAL A 265 12.37 -11.06 6.42
C VAL A 265 11.04 -10.48 5.98
N TYR A 266 10.42 -9.62 6.80
CA TYR A 266 9.11 -9.05 6.51
C TYR A 266 9.10 -7.55 6.81
N GLY A 267 8.76 -6.74 5.80
CA GLY A 267 8.76 -5.28 5.88
C GLY A 267 7.37 -4.70 5.56
N PHE A 268 6.93 -3.71 6.34
CA PHE A 268 5.60 -3.08 6.23
C PHE A 268 5.65 -1.57 6.44
N THR A 269 4.60 -0.86 6.02
CA THR A 269 4.41 0.59 6.24
C THR A 269 3.21 0.93 7.11
N ILE A 270 2.12 0.16 7.08
CA ILE A 270 0.91 0.44 7.86
C ILE A 270 0.57 -0.76 8.74
N SER A 271 0.15 -0.50 9.98
CA SER A 271 -0.45 -1.49 10.87
C SER A 271 -1.77 -0.99 11.44
N ILE A 272 -2.72 -1.90 11.65
CA ILE A 272 -4.10 -1.57 12.00
C ILE A 272 -4.76 -2.71 12.80
N HIS A 273 -5.84 -2.38 13.50
CA HIS A 273 -6.72 -3.37 14.11
C HIS A 273 -7.70 -3.94 13.09
N GLU A 274 -7.78 -5.26 13.00
CA GLU A 274 -8.82 -5.95 12.21
C GLU A 274 -10.19 -5.81 12.87
N PHE A 275 -11.25 -5.91 12.08
CA PHE A 275 -12.60 -6.06 12.59
C PHE A 275 -12.84 -7.49 13.09
N GLU A 276 -12.90 -7.68 14.40
CA GLU A 276 -13.07 -9.01 15.03
C GLU A 276 -14.17 -9.89 14.38
N LYS A 277 -15.27 -9.28 13.91
CA LYS A 277 -16.38 -9.98 13.22
C LYS A 277 -15.97 -10.73 11.95
N THR A 278 -14.80 -10.45 11.39
CA THR A 278 -14.29 -11.07 10.15
C THR A 278 -13.43 -12.30 10.45
N ILE A 279 -12.95 -12.42 11.69
CA ILE A 279 -11.99 -13.42 12.17
C ILE A 279 -12.34 -14.02 13.56
N PRO A 280 -13.62 -14.24 13.93
CA PRO A 280 -13.98 -14.64 15.30
C PRO A 280 -13.32 -15.94 15.78
N THR A 281 -12.95 -16.87 14.89
CA THR A 281 -12.28 -18.13 15.30
C THR A 281 -10.81 -18.22 14.93
N LEU A 282 -10.26 -17.23 14.21
CA LEU A 282 -8.87 -17.27 13.72
C LEU A 282 -7.85 -17.48 14.84
N TRP A 283 -7.93 -16.70 15.91
CA TRP A 283 -6.99 -16.83 17.02
C TRP A 283 -7.09 -18.16 17.76
N LYS A 284 -8.31 -18.70 17.88
CA LYS A 284 -8.51 -20.03 18.47
C LYS A 284 -7.79 -21.08 17.62
N HIS A 285 -8.02 -21.08 16.32
CA HIS A 285 -7.37 -22.00 15.39
C HIS A 285 -5.84 -21.83 15.36
N THR A 286 -5.36 -20.59 15.48
CA THR A 286 -3.92 -20.31 15.62
C THR A 286 -3.34 -20.98 16.86
N LYS A 287 -3.99 -20.83 18.02
CA LYS A 287 -3.53 -21.49 19.26
C LYS A 287 -3.58 -23.00 19.15
N ASP A 288 -4.66 -23.55 18.61
CA ASP A 288 -4.79 -24.99 18.37
C ASP A 288 -3.65 -25.51 17.47
N PHE A 289 -3.22 -24.73 16.46
CA PHE A 289 -2.05 -25.05 15.63
C PHE A 289 -0.73 -25.00 16.39
N ILE A 290 -0.50 -23.96 17.21
CA ILE A 290 0.73 -23.84 18.02
C ILE A 290 0.82 -24.96 19.07
N ASP A 291 -0.29 -25.38 19.64
CA ASP A 291 -0.32 -26.52 20.57
C ASP A 291 0.06 -27.84 19.88
N LEU A 292 -0.27 -27.98 18.59
CA LEU A 292 0.13 -29.12 17.75
C LEU A 292 1.59 -29.03 17.26
N HIS A 293 2.08 -27.82 17.01
CA HIS A 293 3.39 -27.53 16.44
C HIS A 293 4.18 -26.50 17.27
N PRO A 294 4.49 -26.79 18.55
CA PRO A 294 5.22 -25.86 19.39
C PRO A 294 6.64 -25.56 18.88
N GLU A 295 7.21 -26.47 18.06
CA GLU A 295 8.52 -26.31 17.42
C GLU A 295 8.60 -25.14 16.42
N TYR A 296 7.47 -24.67 15.89
CA TYR A 296 7.42 -23.55 14.96
C TYR A 296 7.41 -22.18 15.65
N LEU A 297 7.16 -22.14 16.97
CA LEU A 297 7.15 -20.90 17.71
C LEU A 297 8.59 -20.39 17.90
N ALA A 298 8.92 -19.24 17.31
CA ALA A 298 10.23 -18.63 17.49
C ALA A 298 10.43 -18.20 18.95
N LYS A 299 11.64 -18.40 19.49
CA LYS A 299 11.94 -18.09 20.90
C LYS A 299 11.75 -16.61 21.23
N ASP A 300 12.25 -15.73 20.37
CA ASP A 300 12.15 -14.27 20.51
C ASP A 300 11.10 -13.70 19.55
N ASN A 301 9.95 -14.37 19.46
CA ASN A 301 8.84 -13.98 18.61
C ASN A 301 8.22 -12.63 19.02
N PHE A 302 7.30 -12.16 18.20
CA PHE A 302 6.63 -10.88 18.35
C PHE A 302 5.20 -11.00 18.94
N MET A 303 4.98 -11.96 19.84
CA MET A 303 3.69 -12.16 20.54
C MET A 303 3.16 -10.87 21.18
N ASP A 304 4.05 -10.07 21.75
CA ASP A 304 3.66 -8.83 22.42
C ASP A 304 3.08 -7.80 21.46
N PHE A 305 3.28 -7.88 20.14
CA PHE A 305 2.60 -7.04 19.15
C PHE A 305 1.14 -7.46 18.95
N ILE A 306 0.88 -8.77 18.84
CA ILE A 306 -0.45 -9.34 18.51
C ILE A 306 -1.29 -9.68 19.75
N SER A 307 -0.75 -9.61 20.95
CA SER A 307 -1.49 -9.93 22.17
C SER A 307 -1.11 -9.01 23.34
N ASN A 308 -2.10 -8.68 24.17
CA ASN A 308 -1.92 -7.89 25.39
C ASN A 308 -1.82 -8.77 26.65
N ASP A 309 -2.07 -10.07 26.54
CA ASP A 309 -2.23 -11.00 27.65
C ASP A 309 -1.45 -12.30 27.45
N LYS A 310 -0.29 -12.17 26.78
CA LYS A 310 0.68 -13.25 26.52
C LYS A 310 0.06 -14.42 25.75
N GLY A 311 -0.75 -14.10 24.75
CA GLY A 311 -1.33 -15.03 23.79
C GLY A 311 -2.69 -15.60 24.20
N LYS A 312 -3.29 -15.20 25.32
CA LYS A 312 -4.63 -15.70 25.67
C LYS A 312 -5.67 -15.23 24.67
N THR A 313 -5.62 -13.95 24.30
CA THR A 313 -6.46 -13.30 23.29
C THR A 313 -5.64 -12.59 22.22
N TYR A 314 -6.22 -12.47 21.01
CA TYR A 314 -5.68 -11.64 19.93
C TYR A 314 -6.15 -10.21 20.13
N ASN A 315 -5.23 -9.24 20.09
CA ASN A 315 -5.57 -7.83 20.21
C ASN A 315 -6.00 -7.21 18.86
N LEU A 316 -6.09 -8.02 17.80
CA LEU A 316 -6.50 -7.65 16.43
C LEU A 316 -5.43 -6.89 15.61
N CYS A 317 -4.25 -6.62 16.17
CA CYS A 317 -3.18 -5.92 15.46
C CYS A 317 -2.55 -6.76 14.36
N HIS A 318 -2.49 -6.19 13.16
CA HIS A 318 -1.82 -6.77 12.01
C HIS A 318 -1.13 -5.70 11.15
N PHE A 319 -0.16 -6.14 10.36
CA PHE A 319 0.45 -5.38 9.28
C PHE A 319 -0.47 -5.39 8.06
N TRP A 320 -0.61 -4.25 7.39
CA TRP A 320 -1.57 -4.10 6.31
C TRP A 320 -0.95 -4.52 4.97
N SER A 321 -1.31 -5.72 4.52
CA SER A 321 -0.59 -6.49 3.48
C SER A 321 -0.60 -5.91 2.06
N ASN A 322 -1.34 -4.84 1.78
CA ASN A 322 -1.25 -4.17 0.47
C ASN A 322 0.12 -3.52 0.22
N PHE A 323 0.89 -3.24 1.27
CA PHE A 323 2.33 -3.02 1.21
C PHE A 323 3.04 -4.12 1.97
N GLU A 324 3.81 -4.94 1.26
CA GLU A 324 4.70 -5.93 1.85
C GLU A 324 5.97 -6.00 1.02
N VAL A 325 7.12 -5.80 1.66
CA VAL A 325 8.42 -6.18 1.10
C VAL A 325 8.92 -7.35 1.94
N ALA A 326 8.87 -8.56 1.40
CA ALA A 326 9.14 -9.75 2.21
C ALA A 326 9.86 -10.85 1.44
N SER A 327 10.53 -11.73 2.19
CA SER A 327 11.22 -12.88 1.63
C SER A 327 10.23 -13.99 1.31
N LEU A 328 10.21 -14.45 0.05
CA LEU A 328 9.44 -15.60 -0.39
C LEU A 328 9.87 -16.89 0.34
N LYS A 329 11.11 -16.95 0.86
CA LYS A 329 11.60 -18.09 1.66
C LYS A 329 10.77 -18.30 2.93
N PHE A 330 10.24 -17.23 3.51
CA PHE A 330 9.40 -17.32 4.70
C PHE A 330 8.09 -18.05 4.40
N TRP A 331 7.37 -17.62 3.37
CA TRP A 331 6.13 -18.29 2.94
C TRP A 331 6.37 -19.73 2.47
N ARG A 332 7.53 -19.98 1.85
CA ARG A 332 7.93 -21.32 1.41
C ARG A 332 8.42 -22.22 2.54
N SER A 333 8.61 -21.71 3.76
CA SER A 333 9.06 -22.49 4.91
C SER A 333 8.02 -23.54 5.31
N GLN A 334 8.47 -24.61 5.97
CA GLN A 334 7.57 -25.67 6.43
C GLN A 334 6.54 -25.13 7.45
N ALA A 335 6.98 -24.27 8.37
CA ALA A 335 6.11 -23.66 9.39
C ALA A 335 4.93 -22.91 8.76
N TYR A 336 5.19 -22.06 7.76
CA TYR A 336 4.12 -21.31 7.10
C TYR A 336 3.22 -22.22 6.24
N ARG A 337 3.81 -23.18 5.52
CA ARG A 337 3.04 -24.17 4.73
C ARG A 337 2.07 -24.94 5.61
N ASP A 338 2.55 -25.50 6.71
CA ASP A 338 1.71 -26.26 7.63
C ASP A 338 0.64 -25.39 8.29
N TYR A 339 0.98 -24.15 8.64
CA TYR A 339 0.04 -23.19 9.21
C TYR A 339 -1.09 -22.85 8.23
N PHE A 340 -0.73 -22.49 6.99
CA PHE A 340 -1.73 -22.21 5.96
C PHE A 340 -2.58 -23.45 5.66
N ASP A 341 -1.97 -24.63 5.48
CA ASP A 341 -2.69 -25.86 5.16
C ASP A 341 -3.63 -26.28 6.31
N TYR A 342 -3.26 -26.03 7.57
CA TYR A 342 -4.14 -26.20 8.72
C TYR A 342 -5.33 -25.23 8.65
N LEU A 343 -5.07 -23.94 8.49
CA LEU A 343 -6.11 -22.91 8.44
C LEU A 343 -7.07 -23.11 7.26
N ASP A 344 -6.57 -23.48 6.09
CA ASP A 344 -7.38 -23.72 4.90
C ASP A 344 -8.41 -24.85 5.13
N LYS A 345 -8.01 -25.90 5.86
CA LYS A 345 -8.89 -27.03 6.26
C LYS A 345 -9.97 -26.65 7.27
N THR A 346 -9.80 -25.55 8.01
CA THR A 346 -10.86 -25.06 8.94
C THR A 346 -12.01 -24.41 8.18
N GLY A 347 -11.76 -23.93 6.96
CA GLY A 347 -12.71 -23.20 6.14
C GLY A 347 -12.95 -21.75 6.54
N GLY A 348 -12.15 -21.17 7.44
CA GLY A 348 -12.32 -19.81 7.93
C GLY A 348 -12.30 -18.72 6.85
N PHE A 349 -11.57 -18.92 5.74
CA PHE A 349 -11.62 -18.03 4.58
C PHE A 349 -13.04 -17.89 3.99
N PHE A 350 -13.85 -18.95 4.05
CA PHE A 350 -15.17 -19.03 3.39
C PHE A 350 -16.35 -18.96 4.36
N TYR A 351 -16.22 -19.56 5.55
CA TYR A 351 -17.25 -19.51 6.60
C TYR A 351 -17.19 -18.22 7.42
N GLU A 352 -16.03 -17.54 7.43
CA GLU A 352 -15.86 -16.20 7.98
C GLU A 352 -15.44 -15.25 6.84
N ARG A 353 -14.46 -14.38 7.08
CA ARG A 353 -13.86 -13.51 6.05
C ARG A 353 -12.41 -13.19 6.41
N TRP A 354 -11.63 -14.24 6.71
CA TRP A 354 -10.21 -14.12 7.06
C TRP A 354 -9.45 -13.43 5.94
N GLY A 355 -8.90 -12.25 6.24
CA GLY A 355 -7.99 -11.55 5.35
C GLY A 355 -6.59 -12.15 5.40
N ASP A 356 -5.84 -12.06 4.31
CA ASP A 356 -4.43 -12.40 4.25
C ASP A 356 -3.58 -11.57 5.22
N ALA A 357 -3.92 -10.29 5.41
CA ALA A 357 -3.20 -9.39 6.30
C ALA A 357 -3.05 -9.91 7.75
N PRO A 358 -4.13 -10.30 8.47
CA PRO A 358 -3.99 -10.93 9.79
C PRO A 358 -3.33 -12.33 9.72
N ILE A 359 -3.51 -13.12 8.66
CA ILE A 359 -2.82 -14.42 8.52
C ILE A 359 -1.30 -14.24 8.45
N HIS A 360 -0.83 -13.39 7.53
CA HIS A 360 0.59 -13.05 7.35
C HIS A 360 1.19 -12.48 8.62
N SER A 361 0.46 -11.58 9.27
CA SER A 361 0.94 -10.91 10.49
C SER A 361 1.08 -11.85 11.67
N ILE A 362 0.10 -12.72 11.89
CA ILE A 362 0.16 -13.74 12.95
C ILE A 362 1.34 -14.69 12.67
N ALA A 363 1.48 -15.17 11.43
CA ALA A 363 2.58 -16.06 11.08
C ALA A 363 3.95 -15.38 11.28
N ALA A 364 4.13 -14.16 10.76
CA ALA A 364 5.37 -13.41 10.94
C ALA A 364 5.66 -13.15 12.42
N ALA A 365 4.65 -12.78 13.20
CA ALA A 365 4.80 -12.49 14.62
C ALA A 365 5.08 -13.75 15.47
N LEU A 366 4.71 -14.96 15.04
CA LEU A 366 4.92 -16.19 15.81
C LEU A 366 6.14 -16.99 15.34
N PHE A 367 6.38 -17.06 14.03
CA PHE A 367 7.36 -17.97 13.43
C PHE A 367 8.71 -17.31 13.15
N LEU A 368 8.81 -15.98 13.28
CA LEU A 368 10.06 -15.25 13.16
C LEU A 368 10.49 -14.65 14.49
N PRO A 369 11.79 -14.57 14.76
CA PRO A 369 12.33 -13.62 15.73
C PRO A 369 11.88 -12.19 15.36
N LYS A 370 11.48 -11.38 16.35
CA LYS A 370 10.87 -10.07 16.11
C LYS A 370 11.80 -9.10 15.36
N ASP A 371 13.11 -9.22 15.52
CA ASP A 371 14.11 -8.39 14.82
C ASP A 371 14.19 -8.63 13.30
N LYS A 372 13.54 -9.70 12.80
CA LYS A 372 13.34 -9.97 11.37
C LYS A 372 12.21 -9.16 10.74
N ILE A 373 11.37 -8.52 11.55
CA ILE A 373 10.28 -7.67 11.08
C ILE A 373 10.77 -6.22 11.07
N HIS A 374 10.49 -5.51 9.98
CA HIS A 374 10.95 -4.14 9.76
C HIS A 374 9.77 -3.21 9.44
N TYR A 375 9.76 -2.05 10.08
CA TYR A 375 8.84 -0.97 9.79
C TYR A 375 9.56 0.07 8.94
N PHE A 376 9.10 0.27 7.71
CA PHE A 376 9.61 1.31 6.82
C PHE A 376 8.99 2.66 7.21
N GLU A 377 9.61 3.35 8.16
CA GLU A 377 9.18 4.68 8.58
C GLU A 377 9.48 5.78 7.55
N ASP A 378 10.36 5.47 6.61
CA ASP A 378 10.91 6.32 5.57
C ASP A 378 10.15 6.21 4.23
N VAL A 379 9.39 5.12 4.04
CA VAL A 379 8.54 4.89 2.86
C VAL A 379 7.16 5.51 3.05
N GLY A 380 7.04 6.80 2.72
CA GLY A 380 5.76 7.49 2.63
C GLY A 380 4.78 6.73 1.75
N TYR A 381 3.70 6.20 2.31
CA TYR A 381 2.80 5.27 1.62
C TYR A 381 1.32 5.54 1.93
N ASN A 382 0.46 5.45 0.92
CA ASN A 382 -0.99 5.54 1.06
C ASN A 382 -1.69 4.41 0.31
N HIS A 383 -2.74 3.90 0.93
CA HIS A 383 -3.74 3.08 0.28
C HIS A 383 -5.11 3.42 0.90
N GLY A 384 -6.10 3.73 0.06
CA GLY A 384 -7.42 4.17 0.51
C GLY A 384 -7.35 5.35 1.49
N VAL A 385 -7.90 5.16 2.70
CA VAL A 385 -8.03 6.22 3.71
C VAL A 385 -6.85 6.34 4.67
N TYR A 386 -5.89 5.42 4.62
CA TYR A 386 -4.76 5.40 5.55
C TYR A 386 -3.47 5.79 4.84
N THR A 387 -2.68 6.61 5.52
CA THR A 387 -1.40 7.11 5.04
C THR A 387 -0.36 6.87 6.12
N GLN A 388 0.76 6.26 5.78
CA GLN A 388 2.02 6.41 6.49
C GLN A 388 2.74 7.62 5.87
N CYS A 389 3.17 8.57 6.69
CA CYS A 389 3.95 9.71 6.23
C CYS A 389 5.11 9.97 7.19
N PRO A 390 6.38 10.00 6.73
CA PRO A 390 7.52 10.30 7.58
C PRO A 390 7.30 11.61 8.36
N LEU A 391 7.41 11.56 9.69
CA LEU A 391 7.04 12.70 10.52
C LEU A 391 8.08 13.81 10.49
N ASN A 392 9.36 13.44 10.39
CA ASN A 392 10.46 14.40 10.41
C ASN A 392 10.41 15.34 9.18
N PRO A 393 10.34 16.67 9.39
CA PRO A 393 10.21 17.62 8.29
C PRO A 393 11.45 17.67 7.40
N GLN A 394 12.65 17.56 7.97
CA GLN A 394 13.89 17.61 7.20
C GLN A 394 13.99 16.40 6.27
N PHE A 395 13.71 15.20 6.78
CA PHE A 395 13.63 13.99 5.97
C PHE A 395 12.68 14.16 4.79
N ARG A 396 11.47 14.70 5.05
CA ARG A 396 10.47 14.91 3.99
C ARG A 396 10.95 15.87 2.91
N PHE A 397 11.70 16.91 3.25
CA PHE A 397 12.24 17.85 2.27
C PHE A 397 13.36 17.21 1.44
N GLU A 398 14.28 16.50 2.08
CA GLU A 398 15.40 15.82 1.42
C GLU A 398 14.92 14.72 0.47
N HIS A 399 13.85 14.01 0.83
CA HIS A 399 13.28 12.91 0.05
C HIS A 399 12.09 13.33 -0.81
N ARG A 400 11.85 14.63 -0.98
CA ARG A 400 10.78 15.20 -1.83
C ARG A 400 9.42 14.54 -1.59
N CYS A 401 9.09 14.30 -0.32
CA CYS A 401 7.84 13.70 0.11
C CYS A 401 6.65 14.65 -0.16
N ASP A 402 5.56 14.13 -0.73
CA ASP A 402 4.34 14.92 -1.03
C ASP A 402 3.14 14.59 -0.11
N CYS A 403 3.33 13.73 0.91
CA CYS A 403 2.31 13.43 1.91
C CYS A 403 2.12 14.55 2.94
N ASN A 404 0.91 14.61 3.50
CA ASN A 404 0.60 15.49 4.63
C ASN A 404 0.84 14.73 5.95
N PRO A 405 1.82 15.12 6.80
CA PRO A 405 2.09 14.42 8.06
C PRO A 405 0.92 14.48 9.05
N GLN A 406 0.02 15.46 8.92
CA GLN A 406 -1.23 15.49 9.72
C GLN A 406 -2.18 14.31 9.40
N LYS A 407 -2.00 13.65 8.26
CA LYS A 407 -2.75 12.46 7.87
C LYS A 407 -2.02 11.16 8.18
N ASP A 408 -0.83 11.21 8.79
CA ASP A 408 -0.15 9.99 9.22
C ASP A 408 -1.05 9.19 10.17
N PHE A 409 -1.11 7.89 9.90
CA PHE A 409 -1.96 6.94 10.61
C PHE A 409 -1.21 6.22 11.73
N THR A 410 0.12 6.14 11.67
CA THR A 410 0.97 5.27 12.50
C THR A 410 0.68 5.38 13.99
N PHE A 411 0.44 6.59 14.50
CA PHE A 411 0.19 6.84 15.92
C PHE A 411 -1.28 7.17 16.26
N ARG A 412 -2.21 6.97 15.33
CA ARG A 412 -3.64 7.17 15.57
C ARG A 412 -4.24 6.01 16.36
N GLY A 413 -5.33 6.26 17.08
CA GLY A 413 -5.92 5.29 18.00
C GLY A 413 -6.33 3.94 17.40
N TYR A 414 -6.68 3.89 16.11
CA TYR A 414 -7.05 2.65 15.42
C TYR A 414 -5.85 1.95 14.74
N SER A 415 -4.69 2.60 14.68
CA SER A 415 -3.44 1.98 14.22
C SER A 415 -2.78 1.14 15.31
N CYS A 416 -1.89 0.24 14.90
CA CYS A 416 -1.05 -0.54 15.81
C CYS A 416 0.40 -0.04 15.87
N GLY A 417 0.73 1.14 15.32
CA GLY A 417 2.11 1.66 15.34
C GLY A 417 2.63 1.91 16.76
N LYS A 418 1.82 2.47 17.68
CA LYS A 418 2.22 2.60 19.10
C LYS A 418 2.61 1.25 19.71
N LYS A 419 1.80 0.23 19.43
CA LYS A 419 1.98 -1.13 19.92
C LYS A 419 3.24 -1.78 19.34
N TYR A 420 3.50 -1.58 18.05
CA TYR A 420 4.74 -2.01 17.39
C TYR A 420 5.98 -1.45 18.07
N TYR A 421 6.03 -0.12 18.26
CA TYR A 421 7.16 0.56 18.89
C TYR A 421 7.39 0.07 20.33
N GLU A 422 6.31 -0.09 21.11
CA GLU A 422 6.37 -0.61 22.48
C GLU A 422 6.89 -2.05 22.52
N ALA A 423 6.39 -2.93 21.65
CA ALA A 423 6.80 -4.33 21.62
C ALA A 423 8.24 -4.53 21.08
N MET A 424 8.72 -3.62 20.22
CA MET A 424 10.12 -3.60 19.76
C MET A 424 11.08 -2.91 20.73
N ASN A 425 10.58 -2.21 21.75
CA ASN A 425 11.37 -1.30 22.61
C ASN A 425 12.07 -0.18 21.82
N LEU A 426 11.38 0.39 20.83
CA LEU A 426 11.88 1.53 20.05
C LEU A 426 11.44 2.85 20.67
N GLU A 427 12.32 3.85 20.60
CA GLU A 427 11.94 5.23 20.89
C GLU A 427 11.04 5.74 19.76
N LYS A 428 9.88 6.30 20.11
CA LYS A 428 8.97 6.91 19.12
C LYS A 428 9.61 8.20 18.57
N PRO A 429 9.42 8.55 17.29
CA PRO A 429 9.97 9.78 16.71
C PRO A 429 9.49 10.99 17.51
N LYS A 430 10.33 11.98 17.80
CA LYS A 430 9.98 13.11 18.71
C LYS A 430 8.68 13.80 18.32
N GLU A 431 8.44 13.91 17.02
CA GLU A 431 7.28 14.51 16.38
C GLU A 431 5.97 13.74 16.65
N TRP A 432 6.01 12.47 17.08
CA TRP A 432 4.81 11.63 17.27
C TRP A 432 3.75 12.26 18.17
N VAL A 433 4.17 13.07 19.14
CA VAL A 433 3.28 13.78 20.08
C VAL A 433 2.36 14.77 19.39
N ASP A 434 2.78 15.30 18.24
CA ASP A 434 2.05 16.29 17.44
C ASP A 434 1.03 15.65 16.48
N TYR A 435 1.13 14.33 16.26
CA TYR A 435 0.40 13.60 15.20
C TYR A 435 -0.42 12.39 15.69
N GLN A 436 -0.71 12.30 16.99
CA GLN A 436 -1.42 11.17 17.62
C GLN A 436 -2.95 11.23 17.57
#